data_AF-A0A6B2G8W3-F1
#
_entry.id   AF-A0A6B2G8W3-F1
#
_cell.length_a   1.000
_cell.length_b   1.000
_cell.length_c   1.000
_cell.angle_alpha   90.00
_cell.angle_beta   90.00
_cell.angle_gamma   90.00
#
_symmetry.space_group_name_H-M   'P 1'
#
loop_
_entity.id
_entity.type
_entity.pdbx_description
1 polymer ?
#
loop_
_entity_poly.entity_id
_entity_poly.type
_entity_poly.pdbx_seq_one_letter_code
_entity_poly.pdbx_strand_id
1 'polypeptide(L)' 'MASPEVAGVAALIRSYYPKLSASQVKHILMNSGIKIEQDVLLPGTKDKKVPFASLSVSGRIVNAYNALRMADQMVNGK' A
#
# COMPACT_ATOMS: atom_id res chain seq x y z
N MET A 1 5.12 -3.91 -13.92
CA MET A 1 5.89 -2.91 -13.16
C MET A 1 5.09 -2.61 -11.90
N ALA A 2 5.72 -2.24 -10.77
CA ALA A 2 5.00 -1.96 -9.51
C ALA A 2 5.56 -0.71 -8.79
N SER A 3 6.88 -0.52 -8.88
CA SER A 3 7.57 0.64 -8.32
C SER A 3 7.08 1.99 -8.87
N PRO A 4 7.00 2.23 -10.20
CA PRO A 4 6.58 3.54 -10.71
C PRO A 4 5.11 3.87 -10.40
N GLU A 5 4.22 2.87 -10.32
CA GLU A 5 2.83 3.09 -9.91
C GLU A 5 2.75 3.60 -8.46
N VAL A 6 3.48 2.95 -7.54
CA VAL A 6 3.53 3.36 -6.12
C VAL A 6 4.23 4.71 -5.96
N ALA A 7 5.26 4.99 -6.74
CA ALA A 7 5.93 6.29 -6.75
C ALA A 7 4.98 7.43 -7.17
N GLY A 8 4.08 7.18 -8.14
CA GLY A 8 3.03 8.14 -8.51
C GLY A 8 2.08 8.44 -7.35
N VAL A 9 1.64 7.42 -6.62
CA VAL A 9 0.78 7.61 -5.43
C VAL A 9 1.53 8.37 -4.32
N ALA A 10 2.80 8.06 -4.10
CA ALA A 10 3.63 8.78 -3.14
C ALA A 10 3.80 10.27 -3.52
N ALA A 11 3.97 10.55 -4.81
CA ALA A 11 4.04 11.92 -5.33
C ALA A 11 2.73 12.67 -5.12
N LEU A 12 1.57 12.03 -5.36
CA LEU A 12 0.26 12.62 -5.08
C LEU A 12 0.12 12.98 -3.59
N ILE A 13 0.41 12.05 -2.68
CA ILE A 13 0.34 12.32 -1.23
C ILE A 13 1.19 13.53 -0.87
N ARG A 14 2.44 13.60 -1.33
CA ARG A 14 3.36 14.69 -1.01
C ARG A 14 3.01 16.02 -1.69
N SER A 15 2.32 15.98 -2.84
CA SER A 15 1.81 17.18 -3.50
C SER A 15 0.68 17.84 -2.70
N TYR A 16 -0.21 17.05 -2.10
CA TYR A 16 -1.32 17.57 -1.28
C TYR A 16 -0.90 17.83 0.17
N TYR A 17 0.03 17.04 0.70
CA TYR A 17 0.42 17.05 2.11
C TYR A 17 1.95 17.13 2.27
N PRO A 18 2.58 18.25 1.88
CA PRO A 18 4.05 18.38 1.84
C PRO A 18 4.72 18.29 3.21
N LYS A 19 3.97 18.48 4.31
CA LYS A 19 4.45 18.36 5.69
C LYS A 19 4.67 16.91 6.15
N LEU A 20 4.21 15.91 5.40
CA LEU A 20 4.39 14.50 5.73
C LEU A 20 5.83 14.06 5.45
N SER A 21 6.45 13.43 6.45
CA SER A 21 7.78 12.84 6.32
C SER A 21 7.74 11.58 5.45
N ALA A 22 8.90 11.17 4.93
CA ALA A 22 9.01 9.94 4.14
C ALA A 22 8.54 8.69 4.90
N SER A 23 8.76 8.63 6.22
CA SER A 23 8.29 7.52 7.05
C SER A 23 6.77 7.52 7.21
N GLN A 24 6.14 8.69 7.31
CA GLN A 24 4.68 8.82 7.32
C GLN A 24 4.07 8.43 5.98
N VAL A 25 4.65 8.88 4.86
CA VAL A 25 4.21 8.47 3.52
C VAL A 25 4.31 6.95 3.34
N LYS A 26 5.41 6.33 3.78
CA LYS A 26 5.56 4.87 3.79
C LYS A 26 4.46 4.21 4.64
N HIS A 27 4.20 4.74 5.82
CA HIS A 27 3.16 4.21 6.71
C HIS A 27 1.77 4.25 6.05
N ILE A 28 1.44 5.36 5.37
CA ILE A 28 0.19 5.50 4.61
C ILE A 28 0.10 4.43 3.53
N LEU A 29 1.10 4.33 2.65
CA LEU A 29 1.09 3.39 1.52
C LEU A 29 0.95 1.92 1.96
N MET A 30 1.57 1.56 3.08
CA MET A 30 1.54 0.19 3.60
C MET A 30 0.21 -0.18 4.24
N ASN A 31 -0.50 0.76 4.86
CA ASN A 31 -1.69 0.50 5.66
C ASN A 31 -3.00 0.87 4.97
N SER A 32 -2.98 1.77 3.98
CA SER A 32 -4.18 2.20 3.25
C SER A 32 -4.58 1.27 2.10
N GLY A 33 -3.73 0.30 1.78
CA GLY A 33 -3.99 -0.64 0.69
C GLY A 33 -5.17 -1.58 0.94
N ILE A 34 -5.71 -2.15 -0.15
CA ILE A 34 -6.79 -3.15 -0.09
C ILE A 34 -6.18 -4.51 0.24
N LYS A 35 -6.68 -5.16 1.30
CA LYS A 35 -6.23 -6.49 1.72
C LYS A 35 -6.73 -7.55 0.72
N ILE A 36 -5.83 -8.47 0.38
CA ILE A 36 -6.07 -9.58 -0.54
C ILE A 36 -6.14 -10.86 0.29
N GLU A 37 -7.33 -11.46 0.33
CA GLU A 37 -7.64 -12.68 1.12
C GLU A 37 -7.67 -13.94 0.25
N GLN A 38 -7.00 -13.89 -0.89
CA GLN A 38 -6.92 -14.99 -1.84
C GLN A 38 -5.69 -15.86 -1.60
N ASP A 39 -5.86 -17.16 -1.79
CA ASP A 39 -4.77 -18.13 -1.84
C ASP A 39 -4.09 -18.11 -3.23
N VAL A 40 -2.77 -17.97 -3.23
CA VAL A 40 -1.92 -17.91 -4.44
C VAL A 40 -0.94 -19.08 -4.48
N LEU A 41 -0.50 -19.45 -5.69
CA LEU A 41 0.51 -20.49 -5.86
C LEU A 41 1.83 -20.08 -5.20
N LEU A 42 2.38 -20.96 -4.39
CA LEU A 42 3.69 -20.75 -3.79
C LEU A 42 4.76 -20.81 -4.90
N PRO A 43 5.59 -19.77 -5.06
CA PRO A 43 6.65 -19.76 -6.05
C PRO A 43 7.54 -21.01 -5.92
N GLY A 44 7.83 -21.68 -7.04
CA GLY A 44 8.64 -22.90 -7.06
C GLY A 44 7.87 -24.19 -6.80
N THR A 45 6.55 -24.15 -6.59
CA THR A 45 5.70 -25.34 -6.50
C THR A 45 4.65 -25.36 -7.61
N LYS A 46 4.12 -26.55 -7.93
CA LYS A 46 3.07 -26.70 -8.95
C LYS A 46 1.64 -26.65 -8.37
N ASP A 47 1.44 -27.20 -7.17
CA ASP A 47 0.09 -27.42 -6.62
C ASP A 47 -0.13 -26.84 -5.22
N LYS A 48 0.90 -26.26 -4.59
CA LYS A 48 0.78 -25.72 -3.23
C LYS A 48 0.29 -24.27 -3.27
N LYS A 49 -0.86 -24.01 -2.65
CA LYS A 49 -1.39 -22.67 -2.45
C LYS A 49 -1.14 -22.18 -1.02
N VAL A 50 -0.83 -20.89 -0.89
CA VAL A 50 -0.64 -20.20 0.39
C VAL A 50 -1.37 -18.85 0.35
N PRO A 51 -1.81 -18.31 1.50
CA PRO A 51 -2.43 -17.00 1.54
C PRO A 51 -1.49 -15.93 0.95
N PHE A 52 -1.98 -15.03 0.10
CA PHE A 52 -1.17 -13.94 -0.47
C PHE A 52 -0.42 -13.13 0.61
N ALA A 53 -1.05 -12.95 1.77
CA ALA A 53 -0.47 -12.27 2.91
C ALA A 53 0.81 -12.92 3.47
N SER A 54 1.09 -14.21 3.20
CA SER A 54 2.34 -14.85 3.60
C SER A 54 3.52 -14.50 2.68
N LEU A 55 3.24 -13.98 1.47
CA LEU A 55 4.25 -13.65 0.47
C LEU A 55 4.42 -12.13 0.28
N SER A 56 3.51 -11.32 0.82
CA SER A 56 3.52 -9.88 0.72
C SER A 56 3.67 -9.24 2.09
N VAL A 57 4.60 -8.28 2.23
CA VAL A 57 4.89 -7.59 3.50
C VAL A 57 3.64 -6.93 4.08
N SER A 58 2.79 -6.33 3.23
CA SER A 58 1.54 -5.69 3.67
C SER A 58 0.32 -6.59 3.52
N GLY A 59 0.40 -7.65 2.69
CA GLY A 59 -0.77 -8.41 2.24
C GLY A 59 -1.79 -7.56 1.47
N ARG A 60 -1.38 -6.38 0.97
CA ARG A 60 -2.27 -5.36 0.42
C ARG A 60 -1.79 -4.85 -0.94
N ILE A 61 -2.76 -4.45 -1.77
CA ILE A 61 -2.52 -3.73 -3.02
C ILE A 61 -2.67 -2.23 -2.75
N VAL A 62 -1.78 -1.41 -3.33
CA VAL A 62 -1.81 0.04 -3.21
C VAL A 62 -3.17 0.61 -3.63
N ASN A 63 -3.69 1.57 -2.86
CA ASN A 63 -4.95 2.26 -3.16
C ASN A 63 -4.78 3.77 -2.94
N ALA A 64 -4.88 4.55 -4.02
CA ALA A 64 -4.64 5.99 -3.98
C ALA A 64 -5.69 6.76 -3.17
N TYR A 65 -6.96 6.39 -3.30
CA TYR A 65 -8.06 7.05 -2.58
C TYR A 65 -7.92 6.88 -1.07
N ASN A 66 -7.74 5.64 -0.60
CA ASN A 66 -7.54 5.34 0.80
C ASN A 66 -6.25 5.99 1.34
N ALA A 67 -5.20 6.04 0.52
CA ALA A 67 -3.96 6.69 0.89
C ALA A 67 -4.16 8.20 1.16
N LEU A 68 -4.87 8.90 0.27
CA LEU A 68 -5.19 10.31 0.47
C LEU A 68 -6.13 10.53 1.66
N ARG A 69 -7.12 9.66 1.87
CA ARG A 69 -8.00 9.74 3.05
C ARG A 69 -7.21 9.58 4.35
N MET A 70 -6.30 8.61 4.41
CA MET A 70 -5.46 8.39 5.58
C MET A 70 -4.43 9.52 5.77
N ALA A 71 -3.93 10.11 4.68
CA ALA A 71 -3.08 11.29 4.73
C ALA A 71 -3.85 12.49 5.31
N ASP A 72 -5.10 12.71 4.88
CA ASP A 72 -5.97 13.77 5.40
C ASP A 72 -6.22 13.60 6.91
N GLN A 73 -6.53 12.37 7.35
CA GLN A 73 -6.69 12.04 8.76
C GLN A 73 -5.44 12.40 9.59
N MET A 74 -4.24 12.09 9.07
CA MET A 74 -2.97 12.36 9.75
C MET A 74 -2.65 13.86 9.84
N VAL A 75 -3.13 14.65 8.89
CA VAL A 75 -2.76 16.06 8.68
C VAL A 75 -3.78 17.03 9.27
N ASN A 76 -5.06 16.70 9.08
CA ASN A 76 -6.22 17.55 9.35
C ASN A 76 -7.17 16.95 10.40
N GLY A 77 -6.97 15.68 10.81
CA GLY A 77 -7.78 15.03 11.84
C GLY A 77 -9.21 14.70 11.42
N LYS A 78 -9.50 14.63 10.12
CA LYS A 78 -10.82 14.36 9.52
C LYS A 78 -10.89 12.99 8.87
#